data_AF-A0A9D8C0C8-F1
#
_entry.id   AF-A0A9D8C0C8-F1
#
_cell.length_a   1.000
_cell.length_b   1.000
_cell.length_c   1.000
_cell.angle_alpha   90.00
_cell.angle_beta   90.00
_cell.angle_gamma   90.00
#
_symmetry.space_group_name_H-M   'P 1'
#
loop_
_entity.id
_entity.type
_entity.pdbx_description
1 polymer ?
#
loop_
_entity_poly.entity_id
_entity_poly.type
_entity_poly.pdbx_seq_one_letter_code
_entity_poly.pdbx_strand_id
1 'polypeptide(L)'
;MSIQLDASDALARGFAQHLAAIAKRSGAPAEVVSPLEHAAYRVSLACSAGSVCVPLGDLLHGGKAELEPPLVAKWPSNLEALREALFASNMLSTSHDPIRPLVIDEQDRLYLNRYFDYEERLARRLLQTYTGPKQAIDQSLKDFFQRLFPQQPRASDAKPDWQALAVALAINRGFTLISGGPGTGKTTSVLKLIICAKYMDPQCRIRLAAPTGKAASRMLEALSKAAEDIGQTTERSTVAEGIRTTLELPKEAFTVHRLLGASSHADRFHYDRDHPLPLDLLIVDEASMLDLALTVQLIEAVPSTARIVFLGDKDQLAAVEAGAV
;
A
#
# COMPACT_ATOMS: atom_id res chain seq x y z
N MET A 1 14.44 -19.30 -8.01
CA MET A 1 12.98 -19.52 -8.14
C MET A 1 12.57 -20.89 -7.60
N SER A 2 13.22 -21.99 -8.01
CA SER A 2 12.91 -23.36 -7.53
C SER A 2 13.07 -23.54 -6.01
N ILE A 3 14.16 -23.03 -5.41
CA ILE A 3 14.41 -23.16 -3.96
C ILE A 3 13.41 -22.35 -3.09
N GLN A 4 12.90 -21.22 -3.58
CA GLN A 4 11.90 -20.40 -2.87
C GLN A 4 10.50 -21.02 -2.92
N LEU A 5 10.17 -21.72 -4.01
CA LEU A 5 8.92 -22.47 -4.14
C LEU A 5 8.90 -23.63 -3.14
N ASP A 6 10.00 -24.36 -2.98
CA ASP A 6 10.11 -25.47 -2.02
C ASP A 6 9.97 -25.01 -0.56
N ALA A 7 10.59 -23.89 -0.19
CA ALA A 7 10.48 -23.35 1.17
C ALA A 7 9.05 -22.83 1.49
N SER A 8 8.41 -22.17 0.52
CA SER A 8 7.06 -21.64 0.67
C SER A 8 6.01 -22.75 0.77
N ASP A 9 6.17 -23.81 -0.02
CA ASP A 9 5.35 -25.02 0.04
C ASP A 9 5.47 -25.69 1.41
N ALA A 10 6.68 -25.90 1.90
CA ALA A 10 6.92 -26.51 3.21
C ALA A 10 6.28 -25.71 4.36
N LEU A 11 6.38 -24.38 4.34
CA LEU A 11 5.73 -23.51 5.33
C LEU A 11 4.21 -23.59 5.23
N ALA A 12 3.64 -23.57 4.02
CA ALA A 12 2.20 -23.68 3.81
C ALA A 12 1.66 -25.03 4.32
N ARG A 13 2.38 -26.14 4.08
CA ARG A 13 2.04 -27.47 4.61
C ARG A 13 2.12 -27.50 6.14
N GLY A 14 3.19 -26.95 6.72
CA GLY A 14 3.35 -26.87 8.17
C GLY A 14 2.23 -26.08 8.84
N PHE A 15 1.84 -24.93 8.26
CA PHE A 15 0.71 -24.14 8.72
C PHE A 15 -0.61 -24.92 8.66
N ALA A 16 -0.89 -25.56 7.52
CA ALA A 16 -2.10 -26.35 7.32
C ALA A 16 -2.24 -27.50 8.31
N GLN A 17 -1.17 -28.28 8.50
CA GLN A 17 -1.13 -29.37 9.48
C GLN A 17 -1.33 -28.87 10.91
N HIS A 18 -0.73 -27.73 11.25
CA HIS A 18 -0.91 -27.13 12.56
C HIS A 18 -2.36 -26.71 12.80
N LEU A 19 -2.98 -26.05 11.82
CA LEU A 19 -4.38 -25.62 11.91
C LEU A 19 -5.32 -26.83 12.04
N ALA A 20 -5.10 -27.87 11.25
CA ALA A 20 -5.84 -29.14 11.34
C ALA A 20 -5.70 -29.80 12.72
N ALA A 21 -4.50 -29.76 13.32
CA ALA A 21 -4.27 -30.28 14.67
C ALA A 21 -4.99 -29.46 15.75
N ILE A 22 -5.10 -28.13 15.59
CA ILE A 22 -5.89 -27.28 16.48
C ILE A 22 -7.39 -27.60 16.32
N ALA A 23 -7.88 -27.77 15.10
CA ALA A 23 -9.28 -28.11 14.84
C ALA A 23 -9.68 -29.45 15.49
N LYS A 24 -8.85 -30.49 15.32
CA LYS A 24 -9.05 -31.79 16.00
C LYS A 24 -9.13 -31.65 17.51
N ARG A 25 -8.18 -30.90 18.12
CA ARG A 25 -8.17 -30.66 19.58
C ARG A 25 -9.37 -29.86 20.07
N SER A 26 -9.96 -29.05 19.20
CA SER A 26 -11.15 -28.24 19.48
C SER A 26 -12.46 -29.02 19.25
N GLY A 27 -12.40 -30.31 18.92
CA GLY A 27 -13.58 -31.16 18.73
C GLY A 27 -14.19 -31.11 17.33
N ALA A 28 -13.47 -30.63 16.32
CA ALA A 28 -13.96 -30.62 14.94
C ALA A 28 -14.23 -32.06 14.41
N PRO A 29 -15.30 -32.28 13.63
CA PRO A 29 -15.56 -33.57 13.00
C PRO A 29 -14.39 -34.07 12.15
N ALA A 30 -14.13 -35.38 12.16
CA ALA A 30 -13.00 -35.94 11.41
C ALA A 30 -13.09 -35.69 9.89
N GLU A 31 -14.32 -35.62 9.37
CA GLU A 31 -14.61 -35.38 7.94
C GLU A 31 -14.27 -33.97 7.46
N VAL A 32 -14.21 -32.98 8.37
CA VAL A 32 -13.92 -31.57 7.98
C VAL A 32 -12.43 -31.22 8.06
N VAL A 33 -11.62 -32.07 8.69
CA VAL A 33 -10.17 -31.85 8.84
C VAL A 33 -9.49 -31.75 7.48
N SER A 34 -9.81 -32.66 6.57
CA SER A 34 -9.21 -32.73 5.23
C SER A 34 -9.53 -31.49 4.39
N PRO A 35 -10.80 -31.08 4.23
CA PRO A 35 -11.15 -29.80 3.60
C PRO A 35 -10.47 -28.58 4.23
N LEU A 36 -10.42 -28.51 5.56
CA LEU A 36 -9.74 -27.43 6.29
C LEU A 36 -8.24 -27.37 5.97
N GLU A 37 -7.55 -28.51 6.04
CA GLU A 37 -6.11 -28.60 5.78
C GLU A 37 -5.78 -28.15 4.36
N HIS A 38 -6.56 -28.60 3.37
CA HIS A 38 -6.39 -28.15 1.99
C HIS A 38 -6.64 -26.64 1.84
N ALA A 39 -7.72 -26.11 2.41
CA ALA A 39 -8.04 -24.70 2.33
C ALA A 39 -6.94 -23.83 2.96
N ALA A 40 -6.45 -24.22 4.14
CA ALA A 40 -5.35 -23.56 4.85
C ALA A 40 -4.04 -23.59 4.06
N TYR A 41 -3.70 -24.73 3.45
CA TYR A 41 -2.54 -24.88 2.59
C TYR A 41 -2.63 -23.95 1.38
N ARG A 42 -3.76 -23.98 0.66
CA ARG A 42 -3.95 -23.20 -0.58
C ARG A 42 -3.91 -21.71 -0.33
N VAL A 43 -4.58 -21.21 0.71
CA VAL A 43 -4.54 -19.79 1.05
C VAL A 43 -3.14 -19.37 1.51
N SER A 44 -2.45 -20.19 2.31
CA SER A 44 -1.07 -19.89 2.73
C SER A 44 -0.09 -19.86 1.56
N LEU A 45 -0.22 -20.80 0.62
CA LEU A 45 0.62 -20.85 -0.57
C LEU A 45 0.34 -19.65 -1.50
N ALA A 46 -0.94 -19.29 -1.68
CA ALA A 46 -1.34 -18.14 -2.47
C ALA A 46 -0.79 -16.83 -1.88
N CYS A 47 -0.78 -16.69 -0.55
CA CYS A 47 -0.12 -15.58 0.14
C CYS A 47 1.38 -15.51 -0.15
N SER A 48 2.10 -16.63 -0.09
CA SER A 48 3.52 -16.67 -0.47
C SER A 48 3.76 -16.32 -1.95
N ALA A 49 2.75 -16.47 -2.80
CA ALA A 49 2.77 -16.11 -4.21
C ALA A 49 2.25 -14.68 -4.51
N GLY A 50 1.94 -13.88 -3.49
CA GLY A 50 1.52 -12.48 -3.65
C GLY A 50 0.01 -12.23 -3.48
N SER A 51 -0.83 -13.27 -3.41
CA SER A 51 -2.29 -13.13 -3.30
C SER A 51 -2.75 -12.92 -1.85
N VAL A 52 -3.70 -12.01 -1.61
CA VAL A 52 -4.22 -11.75 -0.25
C VAL A 52 -5.28 -12.78 0.16
N CYS A 53 -5.99 -13.33 -0.83
CA CYS A 53 -7.07 -14.31 -0.65
C CYS A 53 -7.12 -15.30 -1.81
N VAL A 54 -7.94 -16.34 -1.63
CA VAL A 54 -8.29 -17.31 -2.68
C VAL A 54 -9.81 -17.40 -2.81
N PRO A 55 -10.39 -17.29 -4.02
CA PRO A 55 -11.80 -17.60 -4.22
C PRO A 55 -12.12 -19.04 -3.76
N LEU A 56 -13.12 -19.21 -2.90
CA LEU A 56 -13.48 -20.50 -2.32
C LEU A 56 -13.80 -21.55 -3.41
N GLY A 57 -14.39 -21.11 -4.53
CA GLY A 57 -14.67 -21.95 -5.69
C GLY A 57 -13.42 -22.61 -6.29
N ASP A 58 -12.26 -21.94 -6.25
CA ASP A 58 -10.99 -22.47 -6.81
C ASP A 58 -10.46 -23.66 -6.00
N LEU A 59 -10.91 -23.79 -4.74
CA LEU A 59 -10.58 -24.91 -3.87
C LEU A 59 -11.37 -26.17 -4.25
N LEU A 60 -12.51 -26.05 -4.94
CA LEU A 60 -13.30 -27.21 -5.41
C LEU A 60 -12.63 -27.89 -6.61
N HIS A 61 -12.05 -27.11 -7.52
CA HIS A 61 -11.51 -27.60 -8.79
C HIS A 61 -10.06 -28.13 -8.67
N GLY A 62 -9.30 -27.68 -7.67
CA GLY A 62 -7.93 -28.16 -7.40
C GLY A 62 -7.85 -29.56 -6.79
N GLY A 63 -8.98 -30.18 -6.46
CA GLY A 63 -9.05 -31.37 -5.61
C GLY A 63 -8.76 -32.73 -6.27
N LYS A 64 -8.20 -32.82 -7.49
CA LYS A 64 -7.90 -34.14 -8.10
C LYS A 64 -6.55 -34.30 -8.79
N ALA A 65 -5.87 -33.23 -9.22
CA ALA A 65 -4.64 -33.34 -10.02
C ALA A 65 -3.37 -32.81 -9.34
N GLU A 66 -3.48 -31.93 -8.34
CA GLU A 66 -2.34 -31.35 -7.59
C GLU A 66 -2.32 -31.80 -6.10
N LEU A 67 -3.22 -32.70 -5.72
CA LEU A 67 -3.26 -33.26 -4.37
C LEU A 67 -2.28 -34.43 -4.27
N GLU A 68 -1.12 -34.23 -3.67
CA GLU A 68 -0.41 -35.36 -3.07
C GLU A 68 -1.24 -35.89 -1.88
N PRO A 69 -1.51 -37.22 -1.80
CA PRO A 69 -2.29 -37.84 -0.73
C PRO A 69 -1.69 -37.56 0.68
N PRO A 70 -2.50 -37.47 1.76
CA PRO A 70 -3.76 -38.18 1.95
C PRO A 70 -4.91 -37.25 2.36
N LEU A 71 -5.63 -36.68 1.38
CA LEU A 71 -6.95 -36.07 1.62
C LEU A 71 -8.02 -37.12 1.30
N VAL A 72 -8.87 -37.40 2.29
CA VAL A 72 -9.63 -38.65 2.49
C VAL A 72 -10.92 -38.74 1.64
N ALA A 73 -11.46 -39.96 1.54
CA ALA A 73 -12.66 -40.50 0.89
C ALA A 73 -13.98 -39.67 0.73
N LYS A 74 -14.11 -38.45 1.29
CA LYS A 74 -15.29 -37.57 1.10
C LYS A 74 -14.87 -36.11 1.00
N TRP A 75 -14.70 -35.65 -0.24
CA TRP A 75 -14.48 -34.24 -0.55
C TRP A 75 -15.83 -33.53 -0.79
N PRO A 76 -16.00 -32.25 -0.39
CA PRO A 76 -17.21 -31.49 -0.68
C PRO A 76 -17.53 -31.45 -2.17
N SER A 77 -18.79 -31.71 -2.54
CA SER A 77 -19.23 -31.79 -3.94
C SER A 77 -19.55 -30.44 -4.56
N ASN A 78 -19.77 -29.41 -3.74
CA ASN A 78 -20.10 -28.06 -4.15
C ASN A 78 -19.56 -27.03 -3.13
N LEU A 79 -19.69 -25.76 -3.48
CA LEU A 79 -19.23 -24.61 -2.69
C LEU A 79 -19.90 -24.52 -1.32
N GLU A 80 -21.20 -24.79 -1.25
CA GLU A 80 -21.98 -24.74 -0.01
C GLU A 80 -21.50 -25.79 1.00
N ALA A 81 -21.32 -27.03 0.56
CA ALA A 81 -20.78 -28.11 1.39
C ALA A 81 -19.33 -27.82 1.84
N LEU A 82 -18.52 -27.18 1.01
CA LEU A 82 -17.17 -26.76 1.38
C LEU A 82 -17.23 -25.67 2.47
N ARG A 83 -18.08 -24.67 2.28
CA ARG A 83 -18.32 -23.61 3.27
C ARG A 83 -18.77 -24.20 4.61
N GLU A 84 -19.77 -25.07 4.61
CA GLU A 84 -20.29 -25.73 5.81
C GLU A 84 -19.21 -26.54 6.54
N ALA A 85 -18.40 -27.31 5.79
CA ALA A 85 -17.29 -28.08 6.35
C ALA A 85 -16.27 -27.15 7.04
N LEU A 86 -15.91 -26.03 6.41
CA LEU A 86 -14.98 -25.08 6.99
C LEU A 86 -15.55 -24.37 8.23
N PHE A 87 -16.83 -24.02 8.27
CA PHE A 87 -17.46 -23.48 9.49
C PHE A 87 -17.50 -24.49 10.62
N ALA A 88 -17.86 -25.74 10.32
CA ALA A 88 -17.88 -26.86 11.29
C ALA A 88 -16.49 -27.19 11.86
N SER A 89 -15.41 -26.76 11.20
CA SER A 89 -14.04 -26.92 11.71
C SER A 89 -13.70 -26.02 12.90
N ASN A 90 -14.55 -25.02 13.19
CA ASN A 90 -14.32 -23.99 14.20
C ASN A 90 -13.09 -23.08 13.93
N MET A 91 -12.52 -23.13 12.71
CA MET A 91 -11.35 -22.33 12.29
C MET A 91 -11.68 -21.22 11.29
N LEU A 92 -12.89 -21.22 10.73
CA LEU A 92 -13.39 -20.21 9.80
C LEU A 92 -14.40 -19.29 10.50
N SER A 93 -14.27 -17.98 10.31
CA SER A 93 -15.22 -16.96 10.74
C SER A 93 -15.68 -16.10 9.55
N THR A 94 -16.81 -15.41 9.68
CA THR A 94 -17.15 -14.28 8.81
C THR A 94 -16.47 -12.99 9.32
N SER A 95 -16.57 -11.90 8.55
CA SER A 95 -16.01 -10.58 8.90
C SER A 95 -16.55 -9.99 10.22
N HIS A 96 -17.72 -10.43 10.68
CA HIS A 96 -18.40 -9.88 11.88
C HIS A 96 -18.32 -10.81 13.10
N ASP A 97 -17.73 -11.98 12.93
CA ASP A 97 -17.64 -13.02 13.96
C ASP A 97 -16.38 -12.85 14.83
N PRO A 98 -16.29 -13.59 15.96
CA PRO A 98 -15.06 -13.66 16.73
C PRO A 98 -13.85 -14.07 15.88
N ILE A 99 -12.67 -13.53 16.24
CA ILE A 99 -11.42 -13.76 15.52
C ILE A 99 -11.12 -15.26 15.44
N ARG A 100 -10.96 -15.76 14.21
CA ARG A 100 -10.47 -17.11 13.90
C ARG A 100 -9.33 -17.03 12.90
N PRO A 101 -8.51 -18.09 12.74
CA PRO A 101 -7.35 -18.06 11.85
C PRO A 101 -7.70 -17.81 10.37
N LEU A 102 -8.86 -18.30 9.91
CA LEU A 102 -9.36 -18.10 8.55
C LEU A 102 -10.61 -17.21 8.57
N VAL A 103 -10.73 -16.36 7.57
CA VAL A 103 -11.90 -15.50 7.36
C VAL A 103 -12.45 -15.74 5.96
N ILE A 104 -13.78 -15.80 5.84
CA ILE A 104 -14.48 -15.72 4.57
C ILE A 104 -15.31 -14.45 4.51
N ASP A 105 -15.25 -13.74 3.39
CA ASP A 105 -16.08 -12.56 3.15
C ASP A 105 -17.40 -12.90 2.44
N GLU A 106 -18.17 -11.86 2.12
CA GLU A 106 -19.47 -11.97 1.45
C GLU A 106 -19.36 -12.38 -0.03
N GLN A 107 -18.16 -12.29 -0.62
CA GLN A 107 -17.87 -12.65 -2.02
C GLN A 107 -17.18 -14.01 -2.13
N ASP A 108 -17.19 -14.80 -1.07
CA ASP A 108 -16.67 -16.16 -1.02
C ASP A 108 -15.15 -16.22 -1.25
N ARG A 109 -14.43 -15.19 -0.79
CA ARG A 109 -12.97 -15.16 -0.78
C ARG A 109 -12.47 -15.61 0.59
N LEU A 110 -11.55 -16.58 0.59
CA LEU A 110 -10.92 -17.12 1.78
C LEU A 110 -9.60 -16.38 2.06
N TYR A 111 -9.44 -15.94 3.30
CA TYR A 111 -8.29 -15.19 3.79
C TYR A 111 -7.62 -15.88 4.97
N LEU A 112 -6.32 -15.63 5.14
CA LEU A 112 -5.74 -15.65 6.47
C LEU A 112 -6.19 -14.39 7.22
N ASN A 113 -6.65 -14.53 8.46
CA ASN A 113 -7.25 -13.44 9.22
C ASN A 113 -6.38 -12.17 9.28
N ARG A 114 -5.06 -12.32 9.41
CA ARG A 114 -4.11 -11.19 9.41
C ARG A 114 -4.21 -10.35 8.13
N TYR A 115 -4.32 -10.98 6.97
CA TYR A 115 -4.38 -10.27 5.69
C TYR A 115 -5.75 -9.61 5.48
N PHE A 116 -6.82 -10.25 5.95
CA PHE A 116 -8.15 -9.65 6.00
C PHE A 116 -8.17 -8.39 6.88
N ASP A 117 -7.60 -8.46 8.09
CA ASP A 117 -7.46 -7.31 8.99
C ASP A 117 -6.67 -6.17 8.35
N TYR A 118 -5.58 -6.47 7.65
CA TYR A 118 -4.81 -5.47 6.91
C TYR A 118 -5.65 -4.80 5.80
N GLU A 119 -6.39 -5.56 5.00
CA GLU A 119 -7.24 -5.00 3.93
C GLU A 119 -8.33 -4.09 4.52
N GLU A 120 -9.01 -4.52 5.58
CA GLU A 120 -10.04 -3.70 6.24
C GLU A 120 -9.47 -2.41 6.85
N ARG A 121 -8.32 -2.51 7.54
CA ARG A 121 -7.66 -1.35 8.16
C ARG A 121 -7.18 -0.36 7.10
N LEU A 122 -6.59 -0.84 6.01
CA LEU A 122 -6.19 -0.01 4.89
C LEU A 122 -7.39 0.72 4.29
N ALA A 123 -8.44 -0.03 3.93
CA ALA A 123 -9.64 0.54 3.32
C ALA A 123 -10.27 1.61 4.22
N ARG A 124 -10.43 1.31 5.51
CA ARG A 124 -10.97 2.23 6.51
C ARG A 124 -10.14 3.51 6.60
N ARG A 125 -8.81 3.39 6.67
CA ARG A 125 -7.90 4.54 6.82
C ARG A 125 -7.85 5.39 5.55
N LEU A 126 -7.90 4.78 4.36
CA LEU A 126 -7.99 5.51 3.09
C LEU A 126 -9.31 6.28 2.98
N LEU A 127 -10.44 5.64 3.32
CA LEU A 127 -11.75 6.29 3.32
C LEU A 127 -11.79 7.47 4.30
N GLN A 128 -11.30 7.29 5.53
CA GLN A 128 -11.21 8.38 6.52
C GLN A 128 -10.39 9.56 5.98
N THR A 129 -9.24 9.28 5.37
CA THR A 129 -8.37 10.31 4.79
C THR A 129 -9.03 11.04 3.63
N TYR A 130 -9.78 10.32 2.78
CA TYR A 130 -10.51 10.89 1.66
C TYR A 130 -11.66 11.80 2.10
N THR A 131 -12.38 11.40 3.15
CA THR A 131 -13.50 12.17 3.73
C THR A 131 -13.04 13.30 4.66
N GLY A 132 -11.75 13.35 5.00
CA GLY A 132 -11.16 14.35 5.87
C GLY A 132 -11.31 15.79 5.37
N PRO A 133 -11.07 16.78 6.24
CA PRO A 133 -11.19 18.18 5.88
C PRO A 133 -10.22 18.52 4.74
N LYS A 134 -10.75 19.14 3.68
CA LYS A 134 -9.95 19.64 2.58
C LYS A 134 -9.18 20.87 3.02
N GLN A 135 -7.98 21.04 2.52
CA GLN A 135 -7.24 22.27 2.75
C GLN A 135 -7.92 23.43 2.01
N ALA A 136 -8.13 24.55 2.70
CA ALA A 136 -8.70 25.74 2.09
C ALA A 136 -7.74 26.28 1.01
N ILE A 137 -8.27 26.51 -0.18
CA ILE A 137 -7.53 27.13 -1.29
C ILE A 137 -7.98 28.58 -1.39
N ASP A 138 -7.15 29.49 -0.91
CA ASP A 138 -7.38 30.93 -1.03
C ASP A 138 -6.97 31.46 -2.43
N GLN A 139 -7.23 32.74 -2.68
CA GLN A 139 -6.87 33.36 -3.96
C GLN A 139 -5.35 33.51 -4.13
N SER A 140 -4.62 33.77 -3.04
CA SER A 140 -3.16 33.92 -3.07
C SER A 140 -2.46 32.67 -3.58
N LEU A 141 -2.89 31.50 -3.10
CA LEU A 141 -2.39 30.21 -3.54
C LEU A 141 -2.76 29.93 -5.01
N LYS A 142 -3.97 30.31 -5.45
CA LYS A 142 -4.36 30.15 -6.88
C LYS A 142 -3.44 30.98 -7.78
N ASP A 143 -3.18 32.23 -7.42
CA ASP A 143 -2.34 33.13 -8.20
C ASP A 143 -0.87 32.67 -8.18
N PHE A 144 -0.39 32.14 -7.05
CA PHE A 144 0.91 31.50 -6.95
C PHE A 144 1.00 30.24 -7.83
N PHE A 145 -0.01 29.38 -7.75
CA PHE A 145 -0.11 28.15 -8.51
C PHE A 145 -0.12 28.40 -10.03
N GLN A 146 -0.86 29.41 -10.50
CA GLN A 146 -0.87 29.80 -11.92
C GLN A 146 0.50 30.28 -12.41
N ARG A 147 1.29 30.92 -11.55
CA ARG A 147 2.67 31.31 -11.87
C ARG A 147 3.62 30.11 -11.92
N LEU A 148 3.38 29.09 -11.09
CA LEU A 148 4.16 27.84 -11.05
C LEU A 148 3.84 26.89 -12.21
N PHE A 149 2.62 26.99 -12.75
CA PHE A 149 2.13 26.27 -13.92
C PHE A 149 1.64 27.27 -14.98
N PRO A 150 2.57 28.02 -15.63
CA PRO A 150 2.18 28.99 -16.64
C PRO A 150 1.43 28.29 -17.77
N GLN A 151 0.22 28.75 -18.04
CA GLN A 151 -0.62 28.21 -19.10
C GLN A 151 0.10 28.40 -20.45
N GLN A 152 0.33 27.31 -21.19
CA GLN A 152 0.65 27.44 -22.61
C GLN A 152 -0.62 27.92 -23.35
N PRO A 153 -0.49 28.73 -24.43
CA PRO A 153 -1.64 29.20 -25.19
C PRO A 153 -2.53 28.02 -25.60
N ARG A 154 -3.77 28.00 -25.12
CA ARG A 154 -4.70 26.89 -25.37
C ARG A 154 -5.14 26.93 -26.84
N ALA A 155 -4.66 25.98 -27.64
CA ALA A 155 -5.41 25.52 -28.82
C ALA A 155 -6.71 24.83 -28.33
N SER A 156 -7.77 24.86 -29.12
CA SER A 156 -9.09 24.29 -28.78
C SER A 156 -9.06 22.80 -28.41
N ASP A 157 -8.00 22.08 -28.78
CA ASP A 157 -7.77 20.65 -28.48
C ASP A 157 -6.61 20.40 -27.49
N ALA A 158 -6.15 21.42 -26.76
CA ALA A 158 -5.04 21.28 -25.82
C ALA A 158 -5.41 20.37 -24.65
N LYS A 159 -4.69 19.25 -24.50
CA LYS A 159 -4.80 18.34 -23.35
C LYS A 159 -4.58 19.13 -22.04
N PRO A 160 -5.31 18.80 -20.96
CA PRO A 160 -5.07 19.42 -19.66
C PRO A 160 -3.63 19.16 -19.18
N ASP A 161 -3.07 20.12 -18.44
CA ASP A 161 -1.80 19.92 -17.75
C ASP A 161 -2.00 18.94 -16.60
N TRP A 162 -1.70 17.66 -16.86
CA TRP A 162 -1.83 16.58 -15.89
C TRP A 162 -0.93 16.77 -14.66
N GLN A 163 0.22 17.43 -14.81
CA GLN A 163 1.10 17.72 -13.67
C GLN A 163 0.47 18.77 -12.77
N ALA A 164 -0.11 19.83 -13.35
CA ALA A 164 -0.87 20.82 -12.59
C ALA A 164 -2.06 20.17 -11.87
N LEU A 165 -2.83 19.32 -12.54
CA LEU A 165 -3.95 18.63 -11.91
C LEU A 165 -3.49 17.73 -10.74
N ALA A 166 -2.42 16.97 -10.93
CA ALA A 166 -1.87 16.10 -9.89
C ALA A 166 -1.44 16.89 -8.65
N VAL A 167 -0.73 18.01 -8.83
CA VAL A 167 -0.31 18.86 -7.71
C VAL A 167 -1.50 19.54 -7.03
N ALA A 168 -2.48 20.02 -7.80
CA ALA A 168 -3.70 20.61 -7.22
C ALA A 168 -4.49 19.61 -6.36
N LEU A 169 -4.58 18.35 -6.80
CA LEU A 169 -5.21 17.28 -6.03
C LEU A 169 -4.40 16.97 -4.75
N ALA A 170 -3.08 16.83 -4.87
CA ALA A 170 -2.19 16.53 -3.75
C ALA A 170 -2.16 17.63 -2.68
N ILE A 171 -2.35 18.89 -3.06
CA ILE A 171 -2.45 20.00 -2.10
C ILE A 171 -3.78 19.93 -1.33
N ASN A 172 -4.88 19.59 -2.02
CA ASN A 172 -6.23 19.70 -1.48
C ASN A 172 -6.67 18.46 -0.66
N ARG A 173 -6.16 17.28 -1.03
CA ARG A 173 -6.61 15.98 -0.49
C ARG A 173 -5.60 15.42 0.52
N GLY A 174 -6.11 14.70 1.52
CA GLY A 174 -5.28 14.01 2.52
C GLY A 174 -4.51 12.81 1.97
N PHE A 175 -5.00 12.17 0.90
CA PHE A 175 -4.33 11.08 0.20
C PHE A 175 -4.42 11.32 -1.31
N THR A 176 -3.32 11.12 -2.03
CA THR A 176 -3.28 11.20 -3.50
C THR A 176 -2.31 10.17 -4.06
N LEU A 177 -2.75 9.39 -5.04
CA LEU A 177 -1.91 8.52 -5.84
C LEU A 177 -1.64 9.18 -7.20
N ILE A 178 -0.37 9.35 -7.53
CA ILE A 178 0.08 9.90 -8.81
C ILE A 178 0.78 8.77 -9.57
N SER A 179 0.07 8.20 -10.55
CA SER A 179 0.61 7.20 -11.46
C SER A 179 1.12 7.85 -12.75
N GLY A 180 2.28 7.42 -13.23
CA GLY A 180 2.77 7.78 -14.55
C GLY A 180 4.00 6.98 -14.96
N GLY A 181 4.18 6.75 -16.26
CA GLY A 181 5.34 6.06 -16.80
C GLY A 181 6.68 6.79 -16.57
N PRO A 182 7.82 6.20 -16.96
CA PRO A 182 9.10 6.88 -16.97
C PRO A 182 9.04 8.15 -17.84
N GLY A 183 9.70 9.23 -17.41
CA GLY A 183 9.75 10.49 -18.18
C GLY A 183 8.47 11.35 -18.17
N THR A 184 7.43 10.98 -17.43
CA THR A 184 6.17 11.78 -17.31
C THR A 184 6.29 13.02 -16.41
N GLY A 185 7.47 13.26 -15.85
CA GLY A 185 7.75 14.42 -14.99
C GLY A 185 7.17 14.33 -13.57
N LYS A 186 6.97 13.11 -13.04
CA LYS A 186 6.58 12.87 -11.63
C LYS A 186 7.44 13.66 -10.65
N THR A 187 8.76 13.62 -10.82
CA THR A 187 9.72 14.38 -9.98
C THR A 187 9.47 15.88 -10.02
N THR A 188 9.18 16.44 -11.19
CA THR A 188 8.86 17.86 -11.35
C THR A 188 7.55 18.21 -10.63
N SER A 189 6.53 17.35 -10.73
CA SER A 189 5.28 17.51 -9.98
C SER A 189 5.52 17.48 -8.46
N VAL A 190 6.36 16.56 -7.98
CA VAL A 190 6.72 16.45 -6.55
C VAL A 190 7.43 17.71 -6.07
N LEU A 191 8.39 18.21 -6.83
CA LEU A 191 9.09 19.45 -6.51
C LEU A 191 8.12 20.64 -6.42
N LYS A 192 7.22 20.78 -7.40
CA LYS A 192 6.18 21.83 -7.39
C LYS A 192 5.20 21.67 -6.24
N LEU A 193 4.85 20.44 -5.85
CA LEU A 193 4.06 20.16 -4.66
C LEU A 193 4.77 20.61 -3.38
N ILE A 194 6.06 20.30 -3.23
CA ILE A 194 6.88 20.75 -2.09
C ILE A 194 6.88 22.28 -2.02
N ILE A 195 7.07 22.94 -3.17
CA ILE A 195 7.02 24.41 -3.28
C ILE A 195 5.67 24.96 -2.80
N CYS A 196 4.55 24.40 -3.29
CA CYS A 196 3.22 24.82 -2.84
C CYS A 196 2.98 24.55 -1.35
N ALA A 197 3.42 23.40 -0.83
CA ALA A 197 3.27 23.07 0.58
C ALA A 197 4.03 24.07 1.47
N LYS A 198 5.27 24.41 1.10
CA LYS A 198 6.09 25.42 1.81
C LYS A 198 5.56 26.85 1.66
N TYR A 199 4.94 27.17 0.53
CA TYR A 199 4.28 28.46 0.34
C TYR A 199 3.07 28.63 1.27
N MET A 200 2.28 27.56 1.45
CA MET A 200 1.12 27.56 2.34
C MET A 200 1.52 27.57 3.82
N ASP A 201 2.58 26.83 4.16
CA ASP A 201 3.14 26.77 5.50
C ASP A 201 4.67 26.59 5.43
N PRO A 202 5.45 27.64 5.74
CA PRO A 202 6.91 27.57 5.76
C PRO A 202 7.45 26.48 6.71
N GLN A 203 6.73 26.21 7.81
CA GLN A 203 7.10 25.21 8.82
C GLN A 203 6.66 23.78 8.46
N CYS A 204 6.00 23.58 7.32
CA CYS A 204 5.51 22.28 6.90
C CYS A 204 6.65 21.24 6.89
N ARG A 205 6.48 20.19 7.69
CA ARG A 205 7.45 19.10 7.85
C ARG A 205 7.22 18.05 6.77
N ILE A 206 8.10 18.03 5.78
CA ILE A 206 8.00 17.15 4.62
C ILE A 206 8.96 15.98 4.79
N ARG A 207 8.48 14.75 4.61
CA ARG A 207 9.31 13.54 4.59
C ARG A 207 9.19 12.83 3.25
N LEU A 208 10.32 12.37 2.74
CA LEU A 208 10.43 11.58 1.53
C LEU A 208 10.74 10.13 1.92
N ALA A 209 10.03 9.18 1.32
CA ALA A 209 10.24 7.77 1.56
C ALA A 209 10.22 6.96 0.26
N ALA A 210 10.86 5.80 0.29
CA ALA A 210 10.75 4.80 -0.76
C ALA A 210 10.88 3.39 -0.15
N PRO A 211 10.45 2.32 -0.84
CA PRO A 211 10.60 0.94 -0.37
C PRO A 211 12.07 0.54 -0.18
N THR A 212 12.98 1.03 -1.04
CA THR A 212 14.40 0.66 -1.03
C THR A 212 15.31 1.87 -0.87
N GLY A 213 16.51 1.65 -0.31
CA GLY A 213 17.49 2.72 -0.11
C GLY A 213 17.96 3.36 -1.42
N LYS A 214 18.10 2.55 -2.47
CA LYS A 214 18.46 3.03 -3.80
C LYS A 214 17.38 3.94 -4.40
N ALA A 215 16.11 3.58 -4.26
CA ALA A 215 15.00 4.43 -4.70
C ALA A 215 14.96 5.75 -3.92
N ALA A 216 15.16 5.71 -2.61
CA ALA A 216 15.22 6.90 -1.76
C ALA A 216 16.34 7.86 -2.19
N SER A 217 17.57 7.38 -2.39
CA SER A 217 18.68 8.19 -2.88
C SER A 217 18.40 8.80 -4.26
N ARG A 218 17.87 8.00 -5.19
CA ARG A 218 17.57 8.45 -6.56
C ARG A 218 16.49 9.52 -6.59
N MET A 219 15.47 9.42 -5.73
CA MET A 219 14.44 10.44 -5.56
C MET A 219 15.03 11.77 -5.11
N LEU A 220 15.93 11.75 -4.13
CA LEU A 220 16.59 12.95 -3.61
C LEU A 220 17.49 13.63 -4.65
N GLU A 221 18.29 12.85 -5.39
CA GLU A 221 19.11 13.34 -6.50
C GLU A 221 18.26 13.99 -7.59
N ALA A 222 17.17 13.33 -7.99
CA ALA A 222 16.27 13.82 -9.03
C ALA A 222 15.58 15.13 -8.62
N LEU A 223 15.18 15.27 -7.36
CA LEU A 223 14.61 16.51 -6.84
C LEU A 223 15.62 17.65 -6.81
N SER A 224 16.86 17.37 -6.39
CA SER A 224 17.94 18.36 -6.35
C SER A 224 18.24 18.90 -7.75
N LYS A 225 18.38 17.99 -8.73
CA LYS A 225 18.58 18.36 -10.14
C LYS A 225 17.40 19.16 -10.70
N ALA A 226 16.17 18.74 -10.44
CA ALA A 226 14.99 19.46 -10.90
C ALA A 226 14.88 20.88 -10.29
N ALA A 227 15.35 21.06 -9.06
CA ALA A 227 15.40 22.37 -8.41
C ALA A 227 16.44 23.30 -9.05
N GLU A 228 17.60 22.77 -9.43
CA GLU A 228 18.61 23.51 -10.20
C GLU A 228 18.05 23.94 -11.57
N ASP A 229 17.39 23.03 -12.30
CA ASP A 229 16.81 23.28 -13.62
C ASP A 229 15.72 24.38 -13.57
N ILE A 230 14.80 24.30 -12.60
CA ILE A 230 13.78 25.34 -12.39
C ILE A 230 14.45 26.67 -12.07
N GLY A 231 15.48 26.65 -11.24
CA GLY A 231 16.24 27.83 -10.91
C GLY A 231 16.89 28.51 -12.13
N GLN A 232 17.54 27.72 -13.00
CA GLN A 232 18.26 28.25 -14.17
C GLN A 232 17.30 28.77 -15.24
N THR A 233 16.16 28.11 -15.43
CA THR A 233 15.14 28.51 -16.42
C THR A 233 14.45 29.82 -16.05
N THR A 234 14.50 30.20 -14.77
CA THR A 234 13.65 31.25 -14.19
C THR A 234 14.44 32.49 -13.74
N GLU A 235 15.61 32.76 -14.33
CA GLU A 235 16.33 34.04 -14.16
C GLU A 235 15.53 35.28 -14.62
N ARG A 236 14.33 35.10 -15.19
CA ARG A 236 13.43 36.18 -15.64
C ARG A 236 12.14 36.36 -14.80
N SER A 237 12.00 35.67 -13.66
CA SER A 237 10.77 35.76 -12.84
C SER A 237 11.09 35.85 -11.34
N THR A 238 10.48 36.83 -10.66
CA THR A 238 10.55 37.07 -9.21
C THR A 238 10.14 35.87 -8.36
N VAL A 239 9.48 34.88 -8.95
CA VAL A 239 9.08 33.63 -8.31
C VAL A 239 10.30 32.74 -8.03
N ALA A 240 11.32 32.71 -8.90
CA ALA A 240 12.48 31.84 -8.67
C ALA A 240 13.47 32.37 -7.64
N GLU A 241 13.60 33.69 -7.51
CA GLU A 241 14.44 34.28 -6.47
C GLU A 241 13.85 34.00 -5.08
N GLY A 242 12.52 34.14 -4.92
CA GLY A 242 11.81 33.82 -3.68
C GLY A 242 11.78 32.32 -3.36
N ILE A 243 11.64 31.46 -4.38
CA ILE A 243 11.74 30.00 -4.21
C ILE A 243 13.16 29.61 -3.80
N ARG A 244 14.22 30.11 -4.46
CA ARG A 244 15.61 29.72 -4.13
C ARG A 244 16.06 30.16 -2.74
N THR A 245 15.64 31.34 -2.29
CA THR A 245 16.07 31.91 -0.99
C THR A 245 15.26 31.40 0.20
N THR A 246 14.05 30.87 -0.03
CA THR A 246 13.11 30.47 1.05
C THR A 246 12.82 28.97 1.08
N LEU A 247 13.07 28.23 -0.01
CA LEU A 247 12.70 26.82 -0.12
C LEU A 247 13.76 25.91 0.52
N GLU A 248 13.53 25.56 1.78
CA GLU A 248 14.22 24.43 2.40
C GLU A 248 13.67 23.11 1.85
N LEU A 249 14.35 22.56 0.84
CA LEU A 249 14.07 21.22 0.32
C LEU A 249 14.42 20.15 1.37
N PRO A 250 13.67 19.02 1.39
CA PRO A 250 14.08 17.87 2.19
C PRO A 250 15.50 17.44 1.85
N LYS A 251 16.37 17.35 2.86
CA LYS A 251 17.77 16.95 2.70
C LYS A 251 17.98 15.44 2.75
N GLU A 252 16.96 14.71 3.18
CA GLU A 252 17.02 13.27 3.41
C GLU A 252 15.77 12.60 2.86
N ALA A 253 15.97 11.41 2.29
CA ALA A 253 14.93 10.47 1.94
C ALA A 253 15.22 9.14 2.67
N PHE A 254 14.17 8.48 3.14
CA PHE A 254 14.27 7.30 3.98
C PHE A 254 13.75 6.06 3.27
N THR A 255 14.19 4.88 3.67
CA THR A 255 13.37 3.69 3.41
C THR A 255 12.12 3.75 4.28
N VAL A 256 11.01 3.17 3.83
CA VAL A 256 9.77 3.12 4.65
C VAL A 256 10.06 2.50 6.03
N HIS A 257 10.80 1.40 6.07
CA HIS A 257 11.25 0.76 7.31
C HIS A 257 12.02 1.71 8.23
N ARG A 258 13.00 2.45 7.70
CA ARG A 258 13.80 3.40 8.49
C ARG A 258 12.96 4.60 8.94
N LEU A 259 12.02 5.06 8.11
CA LEU A 259 11.09 6.13 8.47
C LEU A 259 10.22 5.72 9.66
N LEU A 260 9.71 4.48 9.66
CA LEU A 260 8.92 3.91 10.75
C LEU A 260 9.77 3.54 11.98
N GLY A 261 11.09 3.72 11.92
CA GLY A 261 12.00 3.42 13.03
C GLY A 261 12.16 1.93 13.29
N ALA A 262 12.20 1.11 12.24
CA ALA A 262 12.55 -0.30 12.35
C ALA A 262 13.90 -0.47 13.08
N SER A 263 13.91 -1.29 14.12
CA SER A 263 15.11 -1.68 14.85
C SER A 263 15.38 -3.16 14.64
N SER A 264 16.64 -3.55 14.49
CA SER A 264 17.04 -4.96 14.38
C SER A 264 16.73 -5.81 15.61
N HIS A 265 16.35 -5.18 16.73
CA HIS A 265 16.11 -5.83 18.02
C HIS A 265 14.64 -5.79 18.45
N ALA A 266 13.74 -5.19 17.67
CA ALA A 266 12.33 -5.06 18.03
C ALA A 266 11.43 -5.53 16.89
N ASP A 267 10.46 -6.38 17.22
CA ASP A 267 9.39 -6.82 16.32
C ASP A 267 8.35 -5.72 16.02
N ARG A 268 8.58 -4.50 16.49
CA ARG A 268 7.69 -3.36 16.34
C ARG A 268 8.42 -2.14 15.82
N PHE A 269 7.72 -1.41 14.95
CA PHE A 269 8.11 -0.08 14.53
C PHE A 269 8.00 0.91 15.69
N HIS A 270 8.84 1.94 15.67
CA HIS A 270 8.80 3.01 16.67
C HIS A 270 7.59 3.92 16.44
N TYR A 271 7.27 4.19 15.17
CA TYR A 271 6.10 4.98 14.80
C TYR A 271 4.95 4.07 14.39
N ASP A 272 3.78 4.35 14.96
CA ASP A 272 2.54 3.62 14.75
C ASP A 272 1.34 4.57 14.92
N ARG A 273 0.13 4.01 14.99
CA ARG A 273 -1.11 4.78 15.17
C ARG A 273 -1.11 5.61 16.46
N ASP A 274 -0.52 5.10 17.53
CA ASP A 274 -0.52 5.72 18.86
C ASP A 274 0.67 6.70 19.02
N HIS A 275 1.74 6.47 18.26
CA HIS A 275 2.93 7.32 18.17
C HIS A 275 3.16 7.76 16.72
N PRO A 276 2.39 8.75 16.21
CA PRO A 276 2.42 9.09 14.80
C PRO A 276 3.71 9.83 14.41
N LEU A 277 4.05 9.74 13.12
CA LEU A 277 5.19 10.41 12.51
C LEU A 277 5.08 11.94 12.66
N PRO A 278 6.18 12.64 13.02
CA PRO A 278 6.20 14.09 13.16
C PRO A 278 6.35 14.78 11.80
N LEU A 279 5.34 14.64 10.94
CA LEU A 279 5.30 15.20 9.59
C LEU A 279 3.92 15.78 9.27
N ASP A 280 3.88 16.63 8.24
CA ASP A 280 2.66 17.25 7.70
C ASP A 280 2.40 16.83 6.24
N LEU A 281 3.45 16.40 5.54
CA LEU A 281 3.38 15.82 4.20
C LEU A 281 4.37 14.65 4.06
N LEU A 282 3.85 13.47 3.75
CA LEU A 282 4.62 12.30 3.37
C LEU A 282 4.54 12.09 1.86
N ILE A 283 5.69 11.94 1.21
CA ILE A 283 5.79 11.62 -0.21
C ILE A 283 6.51 10.28 -0.33
N VAL A 284 5.87 9.29 -0.96
CA VAL A 284 6.40 7.94 -1.13
C VAL A 284 6.60 7.65 -2.60
N ASP A 285 7.84 7.37 -3.01
CA ASP A 285 8.17 6.98 -4.38
C ASP A 285 8.26 5.46 -4.53
N GLU A 286 8.08 4.96 -5.76
CA GLU A 286 8.03 3.53 -6.09
C GLU A 286 6.99 2.75 -5.24
N ALA A 287 5.81 3.34 -5.04
CA ALA A 287 4.75 2.78 -4.22
C ALA A 287 4.25 1.40 -4.70
N SER A 288 4.42 1.07 -6.00
CA SER A 288 4.06 -0.23 -6.56
C SER A 288 4.83 -1.40 -5.92
N MET A 289 5.98 -1.13 -5.28
CA MET A 289 6.77 -2.14 -4.59
C MET A 289 6.34 -2.36 -3.13
N LEU A 290 5.39 -1.59 -2.60
CA LEU A 290 4.92 -1.75 -1.22
C LEU A 290 3.91 -2.89 -1.12
N ASP A 291 4.14 -3.77 -0.15
CA ASP A 291 3.16 -4.78 0.23
C ASP A 291 2.07 -4.22 1.15
N LEU A 292 1.01 -5.00 1.33
CA LEU A 292 -0.16 -4.62 2.11
C LEU A 292 0.19 -4.37 3.58
N ALA A 293 1.05 -5.19 4.19
CA ALA A 293 1.37 -5.10 5.60
C ALA A 293 2.12 -3.81 5.94
N LEU A 294 3.17 -3.51 5.17
CA LEU A 294 3.97 -2.31 5.32
C LEU A 294 3.18 -1.05 4.98
N THR A 295 2.29 -1.12 3.97
CA THR A 295 1.41 -0.01 3.61
C THR A 295 0.43 0.34 4.73
N VAL A 296 -0.18 -0.67 5.36
CA VAL A 296 -1.07 -0.45 6.52
C VAL A 296 -0.31 0.23 7.65
N GLN A 297 0.85 -0.30 8.02
CA GLN A 297 1.66 0.26 9.11
C GLN A 297 2.10 1.69 8.81
N LEU A 298 2.49 1.97 7.56
CA LEU A 298 2.88 3.31 7.12
C LEU A 298 1.73 4.31 7.23
N ILE A 299 0.57 3.99 6.69
CA ILE A 299 -0.57 4.92 6.65
C ILE A 299 -1.15 5.12 8.06
N GLU A 300 -1.12 4.10 8.91
CA GLU A 300 -1.51 4.24 10.32
C GLU A 300 -0.55 5.11 11.12
N ALA A 301 0.75 5.06 10.83
CA ALA A 301 1.75 5.92 11.45
C ALA A 301 1.67 7.38 10.99
N VAL A 302 0.96 7.70 9.90
CA VAL A 302 0.80 9.09 9.44
C VAL A 302 -0.35 9.77 10.20
N PRO A 303 -0.12 10.98 10.78
CA PRO A 303 -1.19 11.75 11.43
C PRO A 303 -2.41 11.97 10.54
N SER A 304 -3.62 11.99 11.10
CA SER A 304 -4.85 12.25 10.34
C SER A 304 -4.92 13.65 9.72
N THR A 305 -4.13 14.60 10.23
CA THR A 305 -4.00 15.97 9.71
C THR A 305 -2.96 16.09 8.59
N ALA A 306 -2.10 15.09 8.43
CA ALA A 306 -1.04 15.11 7.43
C ALA A 306 -1.55 14.60 6.07
N ARG A 307 -0.83 15.01 5.02
CA ARG A 307 -1.10 14.58 3.64
C ARG A 307 -0.16 13.45 3.24
N ILE A 308 -0.64 12.52 2.44
CA ILE A 308 0.11 11.40 1.89
C ILE A 308 0.02 11.46 0.36
N VAL A 309 1.18 11.40 -0.30
CA VAL A 309 1.27 11.33 -1.75
C VAL A 309 2.08 10.12 -2.14
N PHE A 310 1.44 9.17 -2.81
CA PHE A 310 2.11 8.00 -3.38
C PHE A 310 2.41 8.27 -4.85
N LEU A 311 3.63 7.93 -5.26
CA LEU A 311 4.09 7.99 -6.64
C LEU A 311 4.37 6.57 -7.07
N GLY A 312 3.92 6.24 -8.26
CA GLY A 312 4.17 4.92 -8.81
C GLY A 312 3.98 4.89 -10.31
N ASP A 313 4.19 3.70 -10.83
CA ASP A 313 3.93 3.38 -12.21
C ASP A 313 3.14 2.08 -12.22
N LYS A 314 1.88 2.16 -12.68
CA LYS A 314 0.99 1.00 -12.76
C LYS A 314 1.54 -0.13 -13.63
N ASP A 315 2.50 0.18 -14.51
CA ASP A 315 3.08 -0.77 -15.47
C ASP A 315 4.46 -1.30 -15.00
N GLN A 316 4.94 -0.90 -13.81
CA GLN A 316 6.19 -1.41 -13.21
C GLN A 316 5.98 -2.63 -12.31
N LEU A 317 7.11 -3.20 -11.84
CA LEU A 317 7.11 -4.35 -10.95
C LEU A 317 6.29 -4.07 -9.68
N ALA A 318 5.44 -5.04 -9.34
CA ALA A 318 4.65 -5.08 -8.12
C ALA A 318 5.50 -5.55 -6.91
N ALA A 319 4.96 -5.40 -5.71
CA ALA A 319 5.55 -5.91 -4.48
C ALA A 319 5.85 -7.42 -4.56
N VAL A 320 6.92 -7.84 -3.88
CA VAL A 320 7.33 -9.26 -3.80
C VAL A 320 6.52 -10.02 -2.75
N GLU A 321 6.04 -9.34 -1.71
CA GLU A 321 5.17 -9.94 -0.68
C GLU A 321 3.68 -9.81 -1.04
N ALA A 322 2.82 -10.45 -0.25
CA ALA A 322 1.39 -10.51 -0.48
C ALA A 322 0.71 -9.12 -0.49
N GLY A 323 -0.16 -8.93 -1.48
CA GLY A 323 -0.99 -7.75 -1.60
C GLY A 323 -0.21 -6.54 -2.07
N ALA A 324 0.15 -6.53 -3.36
CA ALA A 324 0.52 -5.29 -4.02
C ALA A 324 -0.66 -4.31 -3.95
N VAL A 325 -0.39 -3.10 -3.46
CA VAL A 325 -1.40 -2.04 -3.22
C VAL A 325 -1.35 -0.96 -4.29
#